data_AF-T1EGE9-F1
#
_entry.id   AF-T1EGE9-F1
#
_cell.length_a   1.000
_cell.length_b   1.000
_cell.length_c   1.000
_cell.angle_alpha   90.00
_cell.angle_beta   90.00
_cell.angle_gamma   90.00
#
_symmetry.space_group_name_H-M   'P 1'
#
loop_
_entity.id
_entity.type
_entity.pdbx_description
1 polymer ?
#
loop_
_entity_poly.entity_id
_entity_poly.type
_entity_poly.pdbx_seq_one_letter_code
_entity_poly.pdbx_strand_id
1 'polypeptide(L)'
;MMEGDLLPVGKIPYKPDCRVNETLVFKHYNAEEEVLGKKMKDWLRFSVCFWHTFRGTGMDPFGSGTLQRPWDDGSQSLENAKRRVKVAFEFMQKLGIEFYTFHDVDIAPEGNNLKEFGRNLDEVTDYMLELQKVTNIKPLWATCNLFSNVRYMNGASTNPDVHVFAQAAAQVKKGLDLALKLGAQGFVFWGGREGYQTPLNTDVHRELSNMAKFFKMAVDYKQKIGFQGQFYIEPKPKEPSRHQYDYGCHHFHHH
;
A
#
# COMPACT_ATOMS: atom_id res chain seq x y z
N MET A 1 -15.03 21.17 14.05
CA MET A 1 -14.18 20.05 14.50
C MET A 1 -15.02 19.24 15.45
N MET A 2 -15.15 17.93 15.24
CA MET A 2 -15.82 17.07 16.21
C MET A 2 -14.86 16.83 17.38
N GLU A 3 -15.41 16.56 18.56
CA GLU A 3 -14.61 16.20 19.73
C GLU A 3 -13.81 14.92 19.42
N GLY A 4 -12.47 15.01 19.47
CA GLY A 4 -11.57 13.90 19.14
C GLY A 4 -10.98 13.86 17.72
N ASP A 5 -11.23 14.88 16.88
CA ASP A 5 -10.53 15.10 15.60
C ASP A 5 -9.02 15.35 15.84
N LEU A 6 -8.16 14.68 15.06
CA LEU A 6 -6.70 14.85 15.08
C LEU A 6 -6.18 15.80 13.99
N LEU A 7 -7.01 16.14 13.00
CA LEU A 7 -6.68 17.07 11.92
C LEU A 7 -7.44 18.40 12.07
N PRO A 8 -6.75 19.55 11.98
CA PRO A 8 -7.35 20.87 12.20
C PRO A 8 -8.13 21.41 10.98
N VAL A 9 -8.73 20.52 10.19
CA VAL A 9 -9.45 20.86 8.94
C VAL A 9 -10.84 20.22 8.97
N GLY A 10 -11.84 20.88 8.38
CA GLY A 10 -13.19 20.32 8.20
C GLY A 10 -13.30 19.38 6.99
N LYS A 11 -14.51 18.88 6.73
CA LYS A 11 -14.79 18.16 5.47
C LYS A 11 -14.65 19.14 4.29
N ILE A 12 -13.96 18.71 3.24
CA ILE A 12 -13.69 19.52 2.04
C ILE A 12 -14.96 19.56 1.17
N PRO A 13 -15.57 20.75 0.95
CA PRO A 13 -16.78 20.87 0.15
C PRO A 13 -16.45 21.00 -1.34
N TYR A 14 -17.41 20.64 -2.19
CA TYR A 14 -17.42 21.06 -3.59
C TYR A 14 -17.93 22.51 -3.68
N LYS A 15 -17.12 23.39 -4.27
CA LYS A 15 -17.44 24.82 -4.46
C LYS A 15 -16.84 25.30 -5.80
N PRO A 16 -17.55 25.15 -6.92
CA PRO A 16 -17.04 25.51 -8.25
C PRO A 16 -16.78 27.01 -8.39
N ASP A 17 -17.58 27.85 -7.72
CA ASP A 17 -17.47 29.32 -7.75
C ASP A 17 -16.53 29.87 -6.67
N CYS A 18 -15.62 29.05 -6.13
CA CYS A 18 -14.75 29.52 -5.06
C CYS A 18 -13.75 30.57 -5.54
N ARG A 19 -13.42 31.50 -4.64
CA ARG A 19 -12.40 32.52 -4.92
C ARG A 19 -11.01 31.89 -4.93
N VAL A 20 -10.05 32.56 -5.56
CA VAL A 20 -8.65 32.06 -5.67
C VAL A 20 -8.02 31.78 -4.31
N ASN A 21 -8.41 32.52 -3.26
CA ASN A 21 -7.92 32.33 -1.90
C ASN A 21 -8.63 31.24 -1.09
N GLU A 22 -9.69 30.63 -1.62
CA GLU A 22 -10.37 29.49 -1.00
C GLU A 22 -9.73 28.19 -1.50
N THR A 23 -8.74 27.69 -0.75
CA THR A 23 -7.87 26.59 -1.16
C THR A 23 -8.32 25.21 -0.68
N LEU A 24 -9.17 25.13 0.36
CA LEU A 24 -9.65 23.88 0.96
C LEU A 24 -11.05 23.50 0.45
N VAL A 25 -11.23 23.51 -0.87
CA VAL A 25 -12.47 23.13 -1.56
C VAL A 25 -12.15 22.39 -2.86
N PHE A 26 -13.06 21.54 -3.32
CA PHE A 26 -13.01 20.98 -4.66
C PHE A 26 -13.64 21.95 -5.65
N LYS A 27 -12.91 22.37 -6.68
CA LYS A 27 -13.44 23.18 -7.79
C LYS A 27 -14.15 22.36 -8.86
N HIS A 28 -13.72 21.11 -9.05
CA HIS A 28 -14.17 20.26 -10.15
C HIS A 28 -14.70 18.90 -9.69
N TYR A 29 -14.27 18.43 -8.53
CA TYR A 29 -14.70 17.13 -8.03
C TYR A 29 -16.00 17.27 -7.25
N ASN A 30 -17.11 16.94 -7.91
CA ASN A 30 -18.40 16.71 -7.27
C ASN A 30 -18.70 15.21 -7.28
N ALA A 31 -18.54 14.55 -6.13
CA ALA A 31 -18.68 13.10 -6.00
C ALA A 31 -20.02 12.56 -6.55
N GLU A 32 -21.09 13.35 -6.48
CA GLU A 32 -22.45 12.95 -6.87
C GLU A 32 -22.84 13.40 -8.29
N GLU A 33 -22.00 14.18 -8.97
CA GLU A 33 -22.24 14.57 -10.37
C GLU A 33 -22.19 13.35 -11.29
N GLU A 34 -23.22 13.18 -12.12
CA GLU A 34 -23.25 12.13 -13.12
C GLU A 34 -22.56 12.58 -14.40
N VAL A 35 -21.56 11.80 -14.82
CA VAL A 35 -20.86 11.96 -16.09
C VAL A 35 -21.11 10.68 -16.89
N LEU A 36 -21.77 10.80 -18.05
CA LEU A 36 -22.11 9.66 -18.91
C LEU A 36 -22.85 8.53 -18.15
N GLY A 37 -23.79 8.90 -17.28
CA GLY A 37 -24.65 7.95 -16.54
C GLY A 37 -23.98 7.24 -15.36
N LYS A 38 -22.80 7.70 -14.90
CA LYS A 38 -22.13 7.19 -13.70
C LYS A 38 -21.58 8.36 -12.89
N LYS A 39 -21.70 8.29 -11.55
CA LYS A 39 -21.21 9.34 -10.66
C LYS A 39 -19.69 9.50 -10.76
N MET A 40 -19.17 10.72 -10.60
CA MET A 40 -17.73 10.98 -10.62
C MET A 40 -16.96 10.10 -9.65
N LYS A 41 -17.47 9.87 -8.44
CA LYS A 41 -16.81 9.00 -7.45
C LYS A 41 -16.65 7.55 -7.93
N ASP A 42 -17.61 7.05 -8.72
CA ASP A 42 -17.61 5.69 -9.26
C ASP A 42 -16.71 5.56 -10.48
N TRP A 43 -16.51 6.65 -11.23
CA TRP A 43 -15.51 6.73 -12.30
C TRP A 43 -14.10 6.79 -11.75
N LEU A 44 -13.86 7.75 -10.85
CA LEU A 44 -12.51 8.12 -10.42
C LEU A 44 -11.97 7.16 -9.36
N ARG A 45 -12.84 6.69 -8.45
CA ARG A 45 -12.50 5.74 -7.38
C ARG A 45 -11.20 6.10 -6.68
N PHE A 46 -11.06 7.38 -6.31
CA PHE A 46 -9.84 7.89 -5.70
C PHE A 46 -9.45 7.04 -4.49
N SER A 47 -8.14 6.85 -4.33
CA SER A 47 -7.57 6.10 -3.23
C SER A 47 -6.47 6.91 -2.56
N VAL A 48 -6.46 6.93 -1.23
CA VAL A 48 -5.35 7.49 -0.46
C VAL A 48 -4.22 6.47 -0.33
N CYS A 49 -3.02 6.89 -0.68
CA CYS A 49 -1.79 6.12 -0.59
C CYS A 49 -1.20 6.20 0.83
N PHE A 50 -1.27 5.11 1.60
CA PHE A 50 -0.92 5.16 3.03
C PHE A 50 0.55 5.53 3.28
N TRP A 51 1.50 4.94 2.53
CA TRP A 51 2.93 5.17 2.73
C TRP A 51 3.30 6.64 2.52
N HIS A 52 2.90 7.25 1.40
CA HIS A 52 3.22 8.67 1.16
C HIS A 52 2.49 9.62 2.12
N THR A 53 1.22 9.37 2.45
CA THR A 53 0.42 10.31 3.25
C THR A 53 0.74 10.24 4.74
N PHE A 54 0.93 9.04 5.31
CA PHE A 54 1.03 8.83 6.76
C PHE A 54 2.37 8.28 7.24
N ARG A 55 3.24 7.80 6.34
CA ARG A 55 4.59 7.29 6.68
C ARG A 55 5.71 8.12 6.07
N GLY A 56 5.43 8.90 5.02
CA GLY A 56 6.38 9.80 4.40
C GLY A 56 6.91 10.83 5.39
N THR A 57 8.23 10.94 5.46
CA THR A 57 8.93 11.88 6.36
C THR A 57 9.46 13.11 5.64
N GLY A 58 9.41 13.13 4.30
CA GLY A 58 10.04 14.16 3.48
C GLY A 58 11.56 14.08 3.45
N MET A 59 12.13 12.95 3.88
CA MET A 59 13.56 12.68 3.71
C MET A 59 13.89 12.36 2.25
N ASP A 60 15.13 12.63 1.87
CA ASP A 60 15.70 12.25 0.58
C ASP A 60 17.13 11.70 0.81
N PRO A 61 17.84 11.23 -0.24
CA PRO A 61 19.20 10.70 -0.06
C PRO A 61 20.25 11.69 0.49
N PHE A 62 19.94 12.99 0.56
CA PHE A 62 20.85 14.08 0.89
C PHE A 62 20.42 14.89 2.13
N GLY A 63 19.26 14.58 2.74
CA GLY A 63 18.70 15.37 3.82
C GLY A 63 17.79 14.58 4.77
N SER A 64 17.59 15.14 5.97
CA SER A 64 16.69 14.57 6.99
C SER A 64 15.23 14.85 6.69
N GLY A 65 14.34 14.14 7.40
CA GLY A 65 12.89 14.35 7.29
C GLY A 65 12.49 15.78 7.69
N THR A 66 11.56 16.34 6.90
CA THR A 66 11.09 17.73 7.03
C THR A 66 9.62 17.82 7.42
N LEU A 67 8.86 16.73 7.29
CA LEU A 67 7.42 16.74 7.51
C LEU A 67 7.08 16.67 9.00
N GLN A 68 6.33 17.66 9.48
CA GLN A 68 5.80 17.69 10.83
C GLN A 68 4.41 17.05 10.87
N ARG A 69 4.21 16.13 11.81
CA ARG A 69 3.00 15.31 11.96
C ARG A 69 2.64 15.25 13.44
N PRO A 70 1.84 16.21 13.97
CA PRO A 70 1.56 16.29 15.40
C PRO A 70 0.83 15.06 15.98
N TRP A 71 0.27 14.23 15.11
CA TRP A 71 -0.38 12.96 15.45
C TRP A 71 0.55 11.74 15.36
N ASP A 72 1.83 11.90 15.06
CA ASP A 72 2.80 10.81 14.99
C ASP A 72 3.91 11.05 16.02
N ASP A 73 4.09 10.14 16.97
CA ASP A 73 5.14 10.25 17.99
C ASP A 73 6.50 9.70 17.53
N GLY A 74 6.62 9.28 16.27
CA GLY A 74 7.83 8.74 15.68
C GLY A 74 8.18 7.31 16.11
N SER A 75 7.48 6.74 17.10
CA SER A 75 7.74 5.37 17.55
C SER A 75 7.24 4.33 16.56
N GLN A 76 7.80 3.12 16.66
CA GLN A 76 7.30 1.90 16.02
C GLN A 76 6.42 1.10 16.98
N SER A 77 5.69 1.79 17.87
CA SER A 77 4.73 1.16 18.78
C SER A 77 3.41 0.85 18.07
N LEU A 78 2.71 -0.15 18.60
CA LEU A 78 1.39 -0.52 18.11
C LEU A 78 0.35 0.58 18.34
N GLU A 79 0.48 1.32 19.44
CA GLU A 79 -0.37 2.47 19.75
C GLU A 79 -0.18 3.60 18.74
N ASN A 80 1.05 3.91 18.34
CA ASN A 80 1.30 4.91 17.31
C ASN A 80 0.81 4.43 15.93
N ALA A 81 0.91 3.13 15.64
CA ALA A 81 0.33 2.55 14.43
C ALA A 81 -1.21 2.72 14.37
N LYS A 82 -1.91 2.42 15.46
CA LYS A 82 -3.36 2.66 15.57
C LYS A 82 -3.70 4.15 15.47
N ARG A 83 -2.88 5.04 16.04
CA ARG A 83 -3.04 6.49 15.90
C ARG A 83 -2.95 6.94 14.44
N ARG A 84 -1.96 6.45 13.68
CA ARG A 84 -1.85 6.71 12.23
C ARG A 84 -3.06 6.22 11.46
N VAL A 85 -3.56 5.02 11.78
CA VAL A 85 -4.78 4.46 11.18
C VAL A 85 -5.99 5.34 11.47
N LYS A 86 -6.19 5.78 12.71
CA LYS A 86 -7.29 6.70 13.07
C LYS A 86 -7.23 7.99 12.24
N VAL A 87 -6.05 8.60 12.14
CA VAL A 87 -5.84 9.80 11.32
C VAL A 87 -6.10 9.53 9.85
N ALA A 88 -5.73 8.35 9.34
CA ALA A 88 -5.95 8.00 7.95
C ALA A 88 -7.44 7.95 7.61
N PHE A 89 -8.27 7.32 8.45
CA PHE A 89 -9.71 7.30 8.28
C PHE A 89 -10.34 8.69 8.40
N GLU A 90 -9.90 9.49 9.38
CA GLU A 90 -10.36 10.89 9.50
C GLU A 90 -10.02 11.72 8.26
N PHE A 91 -8.79 11.59 7.73
CA PHE A 91 -8.34 12.27 6.52
C PHE A 91 -9.20 11.90 5.32
N MET A 92 -9.48 10.61 5.13
CA MET A 92 -10.32 10.11 4.04
C MET A 92 -11.78 10.59 4.16
N GLN A 93 -12.35 10.57 5.37
CA GLN A 93 -13.69 11.10 5.61
C GLN A 93 -13.78 12.59 5.29
N LYS A 94 -12.76 13.37 5.67
CA LYS A 94 -12.68 14.81 5.39
C LYS A 94 -12.53 15.09 3.89
N LEU A 95 -11.83 14.24 3.15
CA LEU A 95 -11.74 14.34 1.69
C LEU A 95 -12.97 13.76 0.94
N GLY A 96 -13.81 12.96 1.59
CA GLY A 96 -14.86 12.22 0.92
C GLY A 96 -14.33 11.12 0.00
N ILE A 97 -13.21 10.51 0.36
CA ILE A 97 -12.57 9.41 -0.38
C ILE A 97 -12.94 8.07 0.27
N GLU A 98 -13.38 7.11 -0.54
CA GLU A 98 -13.89 5.82 -0.09
C GLU A 98 -12.84 4.70 -0.14
N PHE A 99 -11.65 4.96 -0.71
CA PHE A 99 -10.60 3.96 -0.85
C PHE A 99 -9.24 4.37 -0.27
N TYR A 100 -8.47 3.35 0.13
CA TYR A 100 -7.05 3.48 0.45
C TYR A 100 -6.24 2.29 -0.07
N THR A 101 -4.92 2.46 -0.02
CA THR A 101 -3.93 1.45 -0.43
C THR A 101 -2.80 1.43 0.58
N PHE A 102 -2.25 0.26 0.90
CA PHE A 102 -1.22 0.13 1.93
C PHE A 102 -0.28 -1.04 1.66
N HIS A 103 0.98 -0.91 2.09
CA HIS A 103 1.83 -2.05 2.41
C HIS A 103 1.59 -2.48 3.85
N ASP A 104 1.76 -3.76 4.13
CA ASP A 104 1.76 -4.32 5.49
C ASP A 104 2.60 -3.53 6.51
N VAL A 105 3.85 -3.17 6.17
CA VAL A 105 4.74 -2.41 7.08
C VAL A 105 4.32 -0.95 7.28
N ASP A 106 3.42 -0.42 6.45
CA ASP A 106 2.92 0.94 6.61
C ASP A 106 1.92 1.03 7.77
N ILE A 107 1.14 -0.04 7.96
CA ILE A 107 0.05 -0.08 8.92
C ILE A 107 0.48 -0.67 10.27
N ALA A 108 1.46 -1.57 10.31
CA ALA A 108 1.88 -2.21 11.55
C ALA A 108 3.41 -2.31 11.68
N PRO A 109 3.95 -2.24 12.90
CA PRO A 109 5.38 -2.43 13.13
C PRO A 109 5.80 -3.89 12.93
N GLU A 110 6.96 -4.10 12.29
CA GLU A 110 7.53 -5.42 12.00
C GLU A 110 7.84 -6.24 13.27
N GLY A 111 8.19 -5.58 14.38
CA GLY A 111 8.68 -6.27 15.58
C GLY A 111 9.98 -7.03 15.32
N ASN A 112 10.23 -8.09 16.09
CA ASN A 112 11.51 -8.81 16.07
C ASN A 112 11.50 -10.07 15.19
N ASN A 113 10.33 -10.55 14.79
CA ASN A 113 10.19 -11.79 14.00
C ASN A 113 8.81 -11.86 13.30
N LEU A 114 8.66 -12.78 12.34
CA LEU A 114 7.42 -12.97 11.58
C LEU A 114 6.18 -13.24 12.45
N LYS A 115 6.33 -13.94 13.58
CA LYS A 115 5.21 -14.23 14.48
C LYS A 115 4.73 -12.96 15.18
N GLU A 116 5.66 -12.12 15.63
CA GLU A 116 5.33 -10.81 16.19
C GLU A 116 4.73 -9.89 15.13
N PHE A 117 5.32 -9.82 13.93
CA PHE A 117 4.77 -9.02 12.84
C PHE A 117 3.33 -9.42 12.51
N GLY A 118 3.08 -10.74 12.40
CA GLY A 118 1.76 -11.28 12.13
C GLY A 118 0.72 -10.88 13.18
N ARG A 119 1.09 -10.90 14.47
CA ARG A 119 0.21 -10.45 15.57
C ARG A 119 -0.05 -8.95 15.51
N ASN A 120 0.98 -8.14 15.27
CA ASN A 120 0.83 -6.69 15.16
C ASN A 120 -0.09 -6.32 13.99
N LEU A 121 0.06 -6.99 12.85
CA LEU A 121 -0.82 -6.84 11.70
C LEU A 121 -2.26 -7.24 12.03
N ASP A 122 -2.48 -8.35 12.73
CA ASP A 122 -3.83 -8.76 13.13
C ASP A 122 -4.50 -7.70 13.99
N GLU A 123 -3.81 -7.19 15.00
CA GLU A 123 -4.36 -6.20 15.93
C GLU A 123 -4.67 -4.85 15.25
N VAL A 124 -3.79 -4.35 14.38
CA VAL A 124 -4.07 -3.13 13.63
C VAL A 124 -5.22 -3.34 12.65
N THR A 125 -5.25 -4.47 11.95
CA THR A 125 -6.31 -4.73 10.97
C THR A 125 -7.67 -5.03 11.61
N ASP A 126 -7.72 -5.52 12.85
CA ASP A 126 -8.96 -5.59 13.64
C ASP A 126 -9.49 -4.18 13.91
N TYR A 127 -8.62 -3.25 14.32
CA TYR A 127 -9.01 -1.86 14.52
C TYR A 127 -9.43 -1.19 13.20
N MET A 128 -8.74 -1.45 12.09
CA MET A 128 -9.16 -0.97 10.77
C MET A 128 -10.55 -1.47 10.40
N LEU A 129 -10.88 -2.74 10.66
CA LEU A 129 -12.22 -3.28 10.41
C LEU A 129 -13.31 -2.54 11.19
N GLU A 130 -13.06 -2.17 12.44
CA GLU A 130 -13.99 -1.36 13.23
C GLU A 130 -14.24 0.00 12.56
N LEU A 131 -13.18 0.66 12.10
CA LEU A 131 -13.28 1.93 11.38
C LEU A 131 -13.99 1.77 10.02
N GLN A 132 -13.76 0.68 9.30
CA GLN A 132 -14.45 0.40 8.03
C GLN A 132 -15.96 0.21 8.24
N LYS A 133 -16.40 -0.40 9.35
CA LYS A 133 -17.82 -0.57 9.65
C LYS A 133 -18.56 0.76 9.81
N VAL A 134 -17.91 1.77 10.40
CA VAL A 134 -18.53 3.08 10.66
C VAL A 134 -18.37 4.06 9.49
N THR A 135 -17.32 3.90 8.67
CA THR A 135 -17.02 4.83 7.58
C THR A 135 -17.38 4.32 6.19
N ASN A 136 -17.55 3.00 6.02
CA ASN A 136 -17.64 2.29 4.74
C ASN A 136 -16.42 2.48 3.80
N ILE A 137 -15.32 3.03 4.30
CA ILE A 137 -14.05 3.12 3.57
C ILE A 137 -13.44 1.70 3.42
N LYS A 138 -12.84 1.39 2.28
CA LYS A 138 -12.28 0.04 1.99
C LYS A 138 -10.92 0.11 1.30
N PRO A 139 -10.07 -0.92 1.39
CA PRO A 139 -8.88 -0.96 0.57
C PRO A 139 -9.27 -1.11 -0.91
N LEU A 140 -8.73 -0.25 -1.78
CA LEU A 140 -8.72 -0.53 -3.21
C LEU A 140 -7.83 -1.74 -3.47
N TRP A 141 -6.63 -1.73 -2.89
CA TRP A 141 -5.74 -2.89 -2.89
C TRP A 141 -4.80 -2.87 -1.68
N ALA A 142 -4.29 -4.05 -1.35
CA ALA A 142 -3.21 -4.25 -0.40
C ALA A 142 -1.95 -4.74 -1.12
N THR A 143 -0.80 -4.63 -0.48
CA THR A 143 0.48 -5.17 -0.98
C THR A 143 1.40 -5.49 0.20
N CYS A 144 2.54 -6.12 -0.08
CA CYS A 144 3.61 -6.37 0.88
C CYS A 144 4.84 -5.53 0.52
N ASN A 145 5.44 -4.88 1.51
CA ASN A 145 6.73 -4.25 1.31
C ASN A 145 7.82 -5.33 1.38
N LEU A 146 8.26 -5.77 0.20
CA LEU A 146 9.33 -6.74 0.02
C LEU A 146 10.63 -6.09 -0.46
N PHE A 147 10.88 -4.83 -0.08
CA PHE A 147 11.98 -4.05 -0.65
C PHE A 147 12.73 -3.13 0.32
N SER A 148 12.12 -2.73 1.44
CA SER A 148 12.73 -1.82 2.41
C SER A 148 13.65 -2.55 3.40
N ASN A 149 13.22 -3.70 3.93
CA ASN A 149 14.00 -4.45 4.91
C ASN A 149 15.32 -4.95 4.28
N VAL A 150 16.43 -4.85 5.04
CA VAL A 150 17.79 -5.21 4.56
C VAL A 150 17.89 -6.64 4.03
N ARG A 151 17.04 -7.56 4.52
CA ARG A 151 16.98 -8.94 4.02
C ARG A 151 16.68 -9.03 2.51
N TYR A 152 15.95 -8.04 1.98
CA TYR A 152 15.53 -8.00 0.58
C TYR A 152 16.52 -7.27 -0.33
N MET A 153 17.71 -6.90 0.16
CA MET A 153 18.69 -6.13 -0.62
C MET A 153 19.08 -6.79 -1.96
N ASN A 154 18.99 -8.12 -2.04
CA ASN A 154 19.31 -8.94 -3.23
C ASN A 154 18.06 -9.55 -3.89
N GLY A 155 16.87 -8.98 -3.67
CA GLY A 155 15.60 -9.49 -4.20
C GLY A 155 14.73 -10.13 -3.13
N ALA A 156 13.50 -10.47 -3.49
CA ALA A 156 12.55 -11.15 -2.61
C ALA A 156 12.22 -12.53 -3.19
N SER A 157 11.37 -12.61 -4.20
CA SER A 157 11.16 -13.83 -4.98
C SER A 157 12.33 -14.13 -5.93
N THR A 158 13.10 -13.11 -6.30
CA THR A 158 14.32 -13.26 -7.12
C THR A 158 15.58 -13.41 -6.28
N ASN A 159 15.47 -13.52 -4.94
CA ASN A 159 16.65 -13.62 -4.10
C ASN A 159 17.46 -14.90 -4.39
N PRO A 160 18.80 -14.84 -4.47
CA PRO A 160 19.64 -16.04 -4.60
C PRO A 160 19.59 -16.95 -3.35
N ASP A 161 19.20 -16.43 -2.19
CA ASP A 161 18.98 -17.18 -0.95
C ASP A 161 17.51 -17.61 -0.80
N VAL A 162 17.30 -18.93 -0.74
CA VAL A 162 15.97 -19.55 -0.58
C VAL A 162 15.30 -19.20 0.74
N HIS A 163 16.06 -18.85 1.78
CA HIS A 163 15.47 -18.44 3.06
C HIS A 163 14.78 -17.08 2.95
N VAL A 164 15.31 -16.17 2.12
CA VAL A 164 14.66 -14.88 1.85
C VAL A 164 13.42 -15.07 0.97
N PHE A 165 13.48 -15.96 -0.02
CA PHE A 165 12.30 -16.37 -0.80
C PHE A 165 11.17 -16.86 0.12
N ALA A 166 11.48 -17.73 1.08
CA ALA A 166 10.50 -18.27 2.01
C ALA A 166 9.91 -17.19 2.94
N GLN A 167 10.73 -16.23 3.38
CA GLN A 167 10.27 -15.08 4.17
C GLN A 167 9.31 -14.19 3.36
N ALA A 168 9.65 -13.87 2.11
CA ALA A 168 8.78 -13.11 1.22
C ALA A 168 7.45 -13.84 0.96
N ALA A 169 7.48 -15.16 0.77
CA ALA A 169 6.28 -15.96 0.57
C ALA A 169 5.39 -15.97 1.82
N ALA A 170 5.99 -16.08 3.02
CA ALA A 170 5.25 -15.99 4.28
C ALA A 170 4.60 -14.62 4.47
N GLN A 171 5.29 -13.54 4.09
CA GLN A 171 4.77 -12.18 4.15
C GLN A 171 3.61 -11.97 3.16
N VAL A 172 3.75 -12.41 1.90
CA VAL A 172 2.65 -12.35 0.90
C VAL A 172 1.46 -13.19 1.31
N LYS A 173 1.67 -14.39 1.87
CA LYS A 173 0.60 -15.20 2.44
C LYS A 173 -0.20 -14.39 3.48
N LYS A 174 0.49 -13.76 4.43
CA LYS A 174 -0.15 -12.91 5.44
C LYS A 174 -0.84 -11.71 4.80
N GLY A 175 -0.20 -11.03 3.85
CA GLY A 175 -0.79 -9.91 3.11
C GLY A 175 -2.11 -10.29 2.43
N LEU A 176 -2.19 -11.46 1.80
CA LEU A 176 -3.41 -11.96 1.17
C LEU A 176 -4.51 -12.28 2.21
N ASP A 177 -4.14 -12.85 3.37
CA ASP A 177 -5.07 -13.07 4.47
C ASP A 177 -5.68 -11.73 4.95
N LEU A 178 -4.86 -10.66 5.05
CA LEU A 178 -5.31 -9.33 5.43
C LEU A 178 -6.14 -8.64 4.34
N ALA A 179 -5.75 -8.81 3.08
CA ALA A 179 -6.49 -8.29 1.93
C ALA A 179 -7.91 -8.86 1.89
N LEU A 180 -8.05 -10.18 2.12
CA LEU A 180 -9.35 -10.82 2.27
C LEU A 180 -10.11 -10.28 3.49
N LYS A 181 -9.46 -10.23 4.66
CA LYS A 181 -10.05 -9.74 5.91
C LYS A 181 -10.67 -8.35 5.75
N LEU A 182 -9.93 -7.40 5.16
CA LEU A 182 -10.35 -6.00 5.01
C LEU A 182 -11.24 -5.75 3.78
N GLY A 183 -11.49 -6.78 2.95
CA GLY A 183 -12.30 -6.67 1.74
C GLY A 183 -11.64 -5.86 0.63
N ALA A 184 -10.32 -6.02 0.45
CA ALA A 184 -9.57 -5.36 -0.60
C ALA A 184 -10.05 -5.82 -2.00
N GLN A 185 -10.13 -4.90 -2.95
CA GLN A 185 -10.56 -5.21 -4.32
C GLN A 185 -9.44 -5.76 -5.20
N GLY A 186 -8.19 -5.69 -4.73
CA GLY A 186 -7.07 -6.35 -5.35
C GLY A 186 -5.84 -6.43 -4.48
N PHE A 187 -4.80 -6.99 -5.06
CA PHE A 187 -3.50 -7.18 -4.45
C PHE A 187 -2.41 -6.85 -5.46
N VAL A 188 -1.50 -5.95 -5.09
CA VAL A 188 -0.45 -5.45 -5.99
C VAL A 188 0.86 -6.18 -5.72
N PHE A 189 1.62 -6.42 -6.79
CA PHE A 189 3.02 -6.81 -6.75
C PHE A 189 3.85 -5.71 -7.42
N TRP A 190 4.56 -4.92 -6.62
CA TRP A 190 5.60 -4.03 -7.13
C TRP A 190 6.97 -4.61 -6.80
N GLY A 191 7.69 -5.04 -7.83
CA GLY A 191 8.98 -5.72 -7.71
C GLY A 191 10.16 -4.80 -7.41
N GLY A 192 10.09 -3.97 -6.36
CA GLY A 192 11.12 -2.96 -6.07
C GLY A 192 12.56 -3.51 -5.96
N ARG A 193 12.73 -4.78 -5.55
CA ARG A 193 14.03 -5.48 -5.54
C ARG A 193 14.09 -6.66 -6.52
N GLU A 194 13.03 -6.88 -7.29
CA GLU A 194 12.92 -7.99 -8.24
C GLU A 194 13.57 -7.59 -9.58
N GLY A 195 14.89 -7.75 -9.61
CA GLY A 195 15.77 -7.25 -10.64
C GLY A 195 17.22 -7.39 -10.20
N TYR A 196 18.14 -6.71 -10.89
CA TYR A 196 19.56 -6.79 -10.57
C TYR A 196 20.24 -5.42 -10.50
N GLN A 197 21.37 -5.40 -9.80
CA GLN A 197 22.32 -4.27 -9.79
C GLN A 197 23.42 -4.44 -10.85
N THR A 198 23.88 -5.67 -11.07
CA THR A 198 24.88 -6.00 -12.09
C THR A 198 24.57 -7.38 -12.69
N PRO A 199 24.65 -7.56 -14.02
CA PRO A 199 24.45 -8.88 -14.62
C PRO A 199 25.59 -9.87 -14.28
N LEU A 200 26.73 -9.40 -13.77
CA LEU A 200 27.91 -10.23 -13.49
C LEU A 200 27.69 -11.30 -12.40
N ASN A 201 26.71 -11.09 -11.52
CA ASN A 201 26.39 -12.02 -10.43
C ASN A 201 24.92 -12.45 -10.43
N THR A 202 24.23 -12.27 -11.56
CA THR A 202 22.79 -12.52 -11.69
C THR A 202 22.53 -13.60 -12.72
N ASP A 203 21.91 -14.69 -12.27
CA ASP A 203 21.29 -15.68 -13.16
C ASP A 203 19.84 -15.25 -13.43
N VAL A 204 19.67 -14.41 -14.45
CA VAL A 204 18.37 -13.82 -14.82
C VAL A 204 17.32 -14.89 -15.08
N HIS A 205 17.71 -15.99 -15.75
CA HIS A 205 16.77 -17.06 -16.07
C HIS A 205 16.26 -17.75 -14.81
N ARG A 206 17.15 -18.04 -13.86
CA ARG A 206 16.77 -18.63 -12.57
C ARG A 206 15.90 -17.68 -11.75
N GLU A 207 16.25 -16.40 -11.69
CA GLU A 207 15.50 -15.39 -10.96
C GLU A 207 14.07 -15.22 -11.49
N LEU A 208 13.91 -15.07 -12.82
CA LEU A 208 12.59 -15.01 -13.46
C LEU A 208 11.80 -16.32 -13.26
N SER A 209 12.47 -17.48 -13.30
CA SER A 209 11.84 -18.77 -13.02
C SER A 209 11.32 -18.86 -11.58
N ASN A 210 12.06 -18.30 -10.61
CA ASN A 210 11.63 -18.25 -9.21
C ASN A 210 10.47 -17.28 -9.01
N MET A 211 10.53 -16.09 -9.62
CA MET A 211 9.44 -15.11 -9.59
C MET A 211 8.15 -15.67 -10.19
N ALA A 212 8.23 -16.39 -11.31
CA ALA A 212 7.08 -17.08 -11.90
C ALA A 212 6.49 -18.16 -10.98
N LYS A 213 7.34 -18.95 -10.29
CA LYS A 213 6.88 -19.92 -9.28
C LYS A 213 6.21 -19.23 -8.10
N PHE A 214 6.77 -18.11 -7.64
CA PHE A 214 6.22 -17.30 -6.55
C PHE A 214 4.81 -16.79 -6.88
N PHE A 215 4.61 -16.24 -8.09
CA PHE A 215 3.28 -15.80 -8.53
C PHE A 215 2.29 -16.96 -8.65
N LYS A 216 2.71 -18.13 -9.15
CA LYS A 216 1.85 -19.33 -9.17
C LYS A 216 1.42 -19.73 -7.76
N MET A 217 2.35 -19.76 -6.80
CA MET A 217 2.02 -20.04 -5.39
C MET A 217 1.04 -19.01 -4.80
N ALA A 218 1.21 -17.72 -5.14
CA ALA A 218 0.30 -16.66 -4.69
C ALA A 218 -1.11 -16.83 -5.31
N VAL A 219 -1.20 -17.23 -6.58
CA VAL A 219 -2.48 -17.53 -7.26
C VAL A 219 -3.16 -18.75 -6.63
N ASP A 220 -2.42 -19.83 -6.40
CA ASP A 220 -2.93 -21.03 -5.74
C ASP A 220 -3.45 -20.70 -4.34
N TYR A 221 -2.72 -19.87 -3.58
CA TYR A 221 -3.14 -19.44 -2.26
C TYR A 221 -4.37 -18.53 -2.29
N LYS A 222 -4.42 -17.57 -3.23
CA LYS A 222 -5.60 -16.73 -3.49
C LYS A 222 -6.85 -17.58 -3.69
N GLN A 223 -6.76 -18.62 -4.53
CA GLN A 223 -7.88 -19.54 -4.78
C GLN A 223 -8.24 -20.31 -3.51
N LYS A 224 -7.24 -20.83 -2.78
CA LYS A 224 -7.44 -21.58 -1.54
C LYS A 224 -8.20 -20.81 -0.46
N ILE A 225 -7.91 -19.51 -0.29
CA ILE A 225 -8.59 -18.66 0.70
C ILE A 225 -9.87 -17.99 0.16
N GLY A 226 -10.19 -18.18 -1.11
CA GLY A 226 -11.37 -17.59 -1.75
C GLY A 226 -11.27 -16.08 -2.01
N PHE A 227 -10.06 -15.50 -2.06
CA PHE A 227 -9.89 -14.07 -2.33
C PHE A 227 -10.25 -13.75 -3.80
N GLN A 228 -11.26 -12.90 -3.99
CA GLN A 228 -11.76 -12.55 -5.33
C GLN A 228 -11.09 -11.33 -5.95
N GLY A 229 -10.28 -10.58 -5.18
CA GLY A 229 -9.65 -9.36 -5.67
C GLY A 229 -8.66 -9.60 -6.81
N GLN A 230 -8.56 -8.65 -7.73
CA GLN A 230 -7.67 -8.72 -8.88
C GLN A 230 -6.19 -8.66 -8.44
N PHE A 231 -5.34 -9.46 -9.08
CA PHE A 231 -3.90 -9.31 -8.93
C PHE A 231 -3.38 -8.32 -9.96
N TYR A 232 -2.51 -7.42 -9.51
CA TYR A 232 -1.88 -6.39 -10.35
C TYR A 232 -0.37 -6.54 -10.26
N ILE A 233 0.31 -6.36 -11.39
CA ILE A 233 1.76 -6.15 -11.41
C ILE A 233 1.98 -4.67 -11.71
N GLU A 234 2.79 -4.00 -10.91
CA GLU A 234 3.09 -2.58 -11.07
C GLU A 234 4.43 -2.42 -11.80
N PRO A 235 4.44 -2.07 -13.10
CA PRO A 235 5.66 -2.02 -13.87
C PRO A 235 6.48 -0.79 -13.49
N LYS A 236 7.80 -0.96 -13.36
CA LYS A 236 8.77 0.12 -13.22
C LYS A 236 10.08 -0.32 -13.87
N PRO A 237 10.77 0.54 -14.65
CA PRO A 237 11.96 0.13 -15.39
C PRO A 237 13.21 -0.11 -14.52
N LYS A 238 13.30 0.63 -13.40
CA LYS A 238 14.48 0.71 -12.52
C LYS A 238 14.13 1.47 -11.24
N GLU A 239 15.12 1.59 -10.37
CA GLU A 239 15.10 2.29 -9.08
C GLU A 239 14.17 1.63 -8.05
N PRO A 240 14.74 0.95 -7.03
CA PRO A 240 16.14 0.98 -6.62
C PRO A 240 17.08 0.01 -7.35
N SER A 241 16.58 -0.89 -8.20
CA SER A 241 17.41 -1.76 -9.04
C SER A 241 18.03 -1.00 -10.22
N ARG A 242 19.14 -1.49 -10.77
CA ARG A 242 19.67 -0.98 -12.05
C ARG A 242 18.75 -1.36 -13.20
N HIS A 243 18.20 -2.57 -13.14
CA HIS A 243 17.18 -3.09 -14.05
C HIS A 243 16.16 -3.86 -13.22
N GLN A 244 14.88 -3.49 -13.34
CA GLN A 244 13.77 -4.23 -12.75
C GLN A 244 13.12 -5.07 -13.84
N TYR A 245 12.76 -6.32 -13.51
CA TYR A 245 12.25 -7.28 -14.50
C TYR A 245 10.91 -6.86 -15.10
N ASP A 246 10.06 -6.24 -14.28
CA ASP A 246 8.75 -5.70 -14.66
C ASP A 246 8.87 -4.32 -15.34
N TYR A 247 9.63 -4.24 -16.43
CA TYR A 247 10.13 -2.98 -16.97
C TYR A 247 9.03 -2.03 -17.49
N GLY A 248 7.99 -2.58 -18.12
CA GLY A 248 6.89 -1.82 -18.71
C GLY A 248 5.73 -2.73 -19.12
N CYS A 249 4.56 -2.15 -19.41
CA CYS A 249 3.34 -2.92 -19.67
C CYS A 249 3.48 -3.96 -20.80
N HIS A 250 4.24 -3.65 -21.86
CA HIS A 250 4.47 -4.58 -22.97
C HIS A 250 5.30 -5.81 -22.60
N HIS A 251 6.14 -5.75 -21.56
CA HIS A 251 6.96 -6.89 -21.15
C HIS A 251 6.13 -8.07 -20.60
N PHE A 252 4.86 -7.85 -20.27
CA PHE A 252 3.93 -8.89 -19.81
C PHE A 252 3.16 -9.61 -20.93
N HIS A 253 3.21 -9.13 -22.18
CA HIS A 253 2.39 -9.68 -23.28
C HIS A 253 3.15 -10.68 -24.17
N HIS A 254 4.45 -10.88 -23.96
CA HIS A 254 5.30 -11.64 -24.88
C HIS A 254 5.86 -12.95 -24.33
N HIS A 255 5.40 -13.42 -23.15
CA HIS A 255 5.88 -14.66 -22.53
C HIS A 255 4.76 -15.51 -21.95
#